data_AF-A0A6C0F0U1-F1
#
_entry.id   AF-A0A6C0F0U1-F1
#
_cell.length_a   1.000
_cell.length_b   1.000
_cell.length_c   1.000
_cell.angle_alpha   90.00
_cell.angle_beta   90.00
_cell.angle_gamma   90.00
#
_symmetry.space_group_name_H-M   'P 1'
#
loop_
_entity.id
_entity.type
_entity.pdbx_description
1 polymer ?
#
loop_
_entity_poly.entity_id
_entity_poly.type
_entity_poly.pdbx_seq_one_letter_code
_entity_poly.pdbx_strand_id
1 'polypeptide(L)'
;MKEVIAVLVFCLVLFIYLHVFFHLKKCDDLEIYEICDPSKEKLEEICDIRQPVVTFFSNDNLMENCNFNSIKANYGAFDIKIRNVKEHDDETELYVPLAISESIELFKKDKDSNYLSERNSDFLEDTGLIKHYRHNDMFLRPSMVSSCMYDIIFASLNVETPLRYEVNYRNYFLVTHGKVIIRVFPPKSIKYLYATIDYDNFEFISPVNPWNVQSHYRADFDKLRSMDITLIPGQMVHIPAYWWYSIRFAKSNTSICSFKYKTYMSTLAISNHLFLRLLQRQNTKRVIAKKMDINMNKVDFETIPMLDGKEKENMGAEVKINIVAASVSVPPQVYVATNDTEVTKIEL
;
A
#
# COMPACT_ATOMS: atom_id res chain seq x y z
N MET A 1 -40.67 15.62 25.20
CA MET A 1 -39.21 15.85 25.09
C MET A 1 -38.46 14.55 24.77
N LYS A 2 -38.65 13.46 25.53
CA LYS A 2 -38.02 12.16 25.25
C LYS A 2 -38.34 11.62 23.84
N GLU A 3 -39.61 11.63 23.44
CA GLU A 3 -40.02 11.21 22.08
C GLU A 3 -39.39 12.04 20.97
N VAL A 4 -39.29 13.36 21.16
CA VAL A 4 -38.67 14.28 20.19
C VAL A 4 -37.17 13.99 20.06
N ILE A 5 -36.49 13.74 21.18
CA ILE A 5 -35.07 13.35 21.18
C ILE A 5 -34.89 12.00 20.49
N ALA A 6 -35.77 11.03 20.75
CA ALA A 6 -35.72 9.71 20.11
C ALA A 6 -35.87 9.80 18.58
N VAL A 7 -36.83 10.60 18.09
CA VAL A 7 -37.01 10.84 16.65
C VAL A 7 -35.79 11.53 16.04
N LEU A 8 -35.23 12.53 16.72
CA LEU A 8 -34.02 13.23 16.24
C LEU A 8 -32.82 12.26 16.14
N VAL A 9 -32.60 11.45 17.17
CA VAL A 9 -31.54 10.41 17.18
C VAL A 9 -31.78 9.41 16.05
N PHE A 10 -33.02 8.95 15.85
CA PHE A 10 -33.36 8.05 14.74
C PHE A 10 -33.04 8.67 13.37
N CYS A 11 -33.45 9.91 13.13
CA CYS A 11 -33.16 10.61 11.88
C CYS A 11 -31.65 10.77 11.64
N LEU A 12 -30.88 11.07 12.69
CA LEU A 12 -29.43 11.20 12.61
C LEU A 12 -28.76 9.85 12.28
N VAL A 13 -29.16 8.78 12.96
CA VAL A 13 -28.62 7.43 12.70
C VAL A 13 -28.97 6.98 11.28
N LEU A 14 -30.21 7.19 10.85
CA LEU A 14 -30.66 6.87 9.50
C LEU A 14 -29.86 7.65 8.45
N PHE A 15 -29.63 8.95 8.68
CA PHE A 15 -28.83 9.80 7.81
C PHE A 15 -27.40 9.27 7.65
N ILE A 16 -26.72 8.97 8.77
CA ILE A 16 -25.36 8.40 8.74
C ILE A 16 -25.36 7.05 8.02
N TYR A 17 -26.33 6.18 8.32
CA TYR A 17 -26.47 4.87 7.69
C TYR A 17 -26.59 4.97 6.17
N LEU A 18 -27.48 5.84 5.66
CA LEU A 18 -27.66 6.03 4.22
C LEU A 18 -26.39 6.55 3.55
N HIS A 19 -25.69 7.51 4.17
CA HIS A 19 -24.44 8.03 3.62
C HIS A 19 -23.31 6.99 3.63
N VAL A 20 -23.17 6.20 4.69
CA VAL A 20 -22.20 5.10 4.75
C VAL A 20 -22.53 4.07 3.68
N PHE A 21 -23.80 3.66 3.56
CA PHE A 21 -24.24 2.72 2.54
C PHE A 21 -23.94 3.21 1.12
N PHE A 22 -24.18 4.50 0.84
CA PHE A 22 -23.85 5.12 -0.44
C PHE A 22 -22.35 5.01 -0.79
N HIS A 23 -21.47 5.25 0.18
CA HIS A 23 -20.02 5.16 -0.03
C HIS A 23 -19.49 3.72 -0.09
N LEU A 24 -20.21 2.77 0.49
CA LEU A 24 -19.90 1.34 0.39
C LEU A 24 -20.49 0.67 -0.86
N LYS A 25 -21.31 1.38 -1.64
CA LYS A 25 -21.89 0.88 -2.89
C LYS A 25 -20.79 0.51 -3.89
N LYS A 26 -20.88 -0.70 -4.43
CA LYS A 26 -19.98 -1.26 -5.44
C LYS A 26 -20.77 -1.56 -6.71
N CYS A 27 -20.09 -1.53 -7.85
CA CYS A 27 -20.60 -1.99 -9.13
C CYS A 27 -19.67 -3.09 -9.65
N ASP A 28 -20.24 -4.19 -10.11
CA ASP A 28 -19.50 -5.37 -10.61
C ASP A 28 -19.54 -5.48 -12.14
N ASP A 29 -20.15 -4.52 -12.81
CA ASP A 29 -20.33 -4.53 -14.26
C ASP A 29 -19.01 -4.23 -14.95
N LEU A 30 -18.55 -5.21 -15.73
CA LEU A 30 -17.26 -5.25 -16.40
C LEU A 30 -17.32 -4.44 -17.71
N GLU A 31 -17.57 -3.15 -17.59
CA GLU A 31 -17.58 -2.19 -18.70
C GLU A 31 -16.68 -1.00 -18.34
N ILE A 32 -16.06 -0.41 -19.35
CA ILE A 32 -15.23 0.79 -19.21
C ILE A 32 -15.90 1.89 -20.03
N TYR A 33 -16.17 3.01 -19.39
CA TYR A 33 -16.66 4.19 -20.11
C TYR A 33 -15.49 4.99 -20.65
N GLU A 34 -15.68 5.58 -21.82
CA GLU A 34 -14.78 6.56 -22.38
C GLU A 34 -15.51 7.88 -22.55
N ILE A 35 -14.90 8.97 -22.11
CA ILE A 35 -15.44 10.32 -22.25
C ILE A 35 -14.38 11.31 -22.71
N CYS A 36 -14.76 12.15 -23.66
CA CYS A 36 -13.92 13.22 -24.18
C CYS A 36 -14.34 14.54 -23.51
N ASP A 37 -13.38 15.23 -22.90
CA ASP A 37 -13.51 16.58 -22.34
C ASP A 37 -14.81 16.83 -21.54
N PRO A 38 -15.06 16.04 -20.47
CA PRO A 38 -16.28 16.19 -19.70
C PRO A 38 -16.30 17.51 -18.93
N SER A 39 -17.49 18.10 -18.76
CA SER A 39 -17.68 19.11 -17.71
C SER A 39 -17.48 18.48 -16.33
N LYS A 40 -17.19 19.29 -15.31
CA LYS A 40 -17.05 18.78 -13.93
C LYS A 40 -18.28 18.00 -13.47
N GLU A 41 -19.47 18.57 -13.69
CA GLU A 41 -20.73 17.94 -13.31
C GLU A 41 -20.92 16.58 -14.01
N LYS A 42 -20.57 16.52 -15.30
CA LYS A 42 -20.69 15.28 -16.06
C LYS A 42 -19.68 14.23 -15.61
N LEU A 43 -18.45 14.66 -15.29
CA LEU A 43 -17.42 13.78 -14.73
C LEU A 43 -17.89 13.19 -13.39
N GLU A 44 -18.48 14.01 -12.52
CA GLU A 44 -19.00 13.55 -11.22
C GLU A 44 -20.14 12.52 -11.40
N GLU A 45 -21.10 12.79 -12.27
CA GLU A 45 -22.23 11.90 -12.58
C GLU A 45 -21.74 10.53 -13.06
N ILE A 46 -20.82 10.51 -14.02
CA ILE A 46 -20.31 9.26 -14.62
C ILE A 46 -19.47 8.50 -13.59
N CYS A 47 -18.62 9.20 -12.83
CA CYS A 47 -17.83 8.54 -11.80
C CYS A 47 -18.75 7.97 -10.68
N ASP A 48 -19.97 8.48 -10.49
CA ASP A 48 -20.95 7.97 -9.53
C ASP A 48 -21.63 6.66 -9.92
N ILE A 49 -21.49 6.23 -11.19
CA ILE A 49 -21.89 4.91 -11.66
C ILE A 49 -21.04 3.79 -11.00
N ARG A 50 -19.85 4.14 -10.47
CA ARG A 50 -18.88 3.21 -9.82
C ARG A 50 -18.24 2.22 -10.79
N GLN A 51 -18.04 2.61 -12.04
CA GLN A 51 -17.28 1.87 -13.04
C GLN A 51 -16.02 2.63 -13.46
N PRO A 52 -14.99 1.94 -14.00
CA PRO A 52 -13.80 2.58 -14.54
C PRO A 52 -14.14 3.49 -15.71
N VAL A 53 -13.51 4.66 -15.76
CA VAL A 53 -13.73 5.66 -16.80
C VAL A 53 -12.40 6.13 -17.33
N VAL A 54 -12.23 6.11 -18.64
CA VAL A 54 -11.08 6.69 -19.33
C VAL A 54 -11.48 8.04 -19.90
N THR A 55 -10.62 9.03 -19.73
CA THR A 55 -10.82 10.35 -20.30
C THR A 55 -9.51 10.95 -20.77
N PHE A 56 -9.59 11.85 -21.74
CA PHE A 56 -8.48 12.69 -22.09
C PHE A 56 -8.44 13.89 -21.13
N PHE A 57 -7.31 14.07 -20.44
CA PHE A 57 -7.09 15.15 -19.49
C PHE A 57 -5.73 15.76 -19.79
N SER A 58 -5.67 16.57 -20.85
CA SER A 58 -4.45 17.30 -21.20
C SER A 58 -4.34 18.57 -20.36
N ASN A 59 -3.71 18.44 -19.20
CA ASN A 59 -3.27 19.61 -18.45
C ASN A 59 -1.80 19.90 -18.77
N ASP A 60 -1.55 20.91 -19.59
CA ASP A 60 -0.20 21.23 -20.08
C ASP A 60 0.80 21.44 -18.93
N ASN A 61 0.38 22.10 -17.85
CA ASN A 61 1.25 22.32 -16.68
C ASN A 61 1.72 21.00 -16.04
N LEU A 62 0.83 20.01 -15.88
CA LEU A 62 1.21 18.69 -15.35
C LEU A 62 2.02 17.90 -16.37
N MET A 63 1.66 17.96 -17.65
CA MET A 63 2.36 17.25 -18.72
C MET A 63 3.79 17.77 -18.92
N GLU A 64 4.02 19.07 -18.72
CA GLU A 64 5.34 19.69 -18.85
C GLU A 64 6.19 19.54 -17.59
N ASN A 65 5.63 19.79 -16.41
CA ASN A 65 6.42 19.84 -15.16
C ASN A 65 6.54 18.47 -14.48
N CYS A 66 5.52 17.61 -14.60
CA CYS A 66 5.47 16.30 -13.93
C CYS A 66 5.82 15.13 -14.87
N ASN A 67 6.41 15.40 -16.04
CA ASN A 67 6.97 14.35 -16.88
C ASN A 67 8.33 13.87 -16.37
N PHE A 68 8.67 12.63 -16.73
CA PHE A 68 9.92 12.00 -16.34
C PHE A 68 11.17 12.81 -16.72
N ASN A 69 11.20 13.42 -17.90
CA ASN A 69 12.38 14.12 -18.42
C ASN A 69 12.64 15.42 -17.66
N SER A 70 11.59 16.21 -17.40
CA SER A 70 11.63 17.44 -16.61
C SER A 70 12.05 17.15 -15.19
N ILE A 71 11.50 16.08 -14.58
CA ILE A 71 11.85 15.72 -13.20
C ILE A 71 13.30 15.29 -13.08
N LYS A 72 13.75 14.45 -14.03
CA LYS A 72 15.15 14.04 -14.12
C LYS A 72 16.10 15.23 -14.25
N ALA A 73 15.74 16.24 -15.06
CA ALA A 73 16.59 17.39 -15.32
C ALA A 73 16.67 18.35 -14.11
N ASN A 74 15.54 18.56 -13.42
CA ASN A 74 15.42 19.64 -12.43
C ASN A 74 15.56 19.17 -10.98
N TYR A 75 15.27 17.90 -10.68
CA TYR A 75 15.15 17.41 -9.30
C TYR A 75 16.02 16.18 -9.00
N GLY A 76 17.11 15.98 -9.75
CA GLY A 76 17.97 14.79 -9.62
C GLY A 76 18.52 14.51 -8.21
N ALA A 77 18.69 15.55 -7.37
CA ALA A 77 19.23 15.44 -6.02
C ALA A 77 18.17 15.15 -4.93
N PHE A 78 16.88 15.19 -5.26
CA PHE A 78 15.82 14.89 -4.30
C PHE A 78 15.55 13.40 -4.23
N ASP A 79 15.13 12.95 -3.05
CA ASP A 79 14.84 11.53 -2.80
C ASP A 79 13.42 11.15 -3.23
N ILE A 80 13.30 9.96 -3.80
CA ILE A 80 12.04 9.26 -4.05
C ILE A 80 12.07 7.91 -3.33
N LYS A 81 10.89 7.41 -2.96
CA LYS A 81 10.74 6.12 -2.29
C LYS A 81 10.68 5.01 -3.33
N ILE A 82 11.49 3.97 -3.15
CA ILE A 82 11.55 2.79 -4.02
C ILE A 82 11.14 1.55 -3.23
N ARG A 83 10.35 0.69 -3.85
CA ARG A 83 10.03 -0.66 -3.37
C ARG A 83 10.50 -1.70 -4.38
N ASN A 84 10.93 -2.85 -3.88
CA ASN A 84 11.04 -4.07 -4.69
C ASN A 84 9.65 -4.73 -4.73
N VAL A 85 9.16 -5.07 -5.92
CA VAL A 85 7.83 -5.67 -6.09
C VAL A 85 7.85 -7.18 -5.83
N LYS A 86 8.97 -7.86 -6.10
CA LYS A 86 9.06 -9.33 -6.02
C LYS A 86 9.43 -9.84 -4.63
N GLU A 87 10.02 -8.99 -3.82
CA GLU A 87 10.35 -9.29 -2.43
C GLU A 87 9.29 -8.66 -1.53
N HIS A 88 8.56 -9.51 -0.81
CA HIS A 88 7.67 -9.07 0.27
C HIS A 88 8.24 -9.62 1.56
N ASP A 89 8.79 -8.72 2.37
CA ASP A 89 9.26 -9.03 3.72
C ASP A 89 8.46 -8.18 4.69
N ASP A 90 7.81 -8.84 5.66
CA ASP A 90 6.95 -8.19 6.65
C ASP A 90 7.77 -7.55 7.78
N GLU A 91 9.06 -7.91 7.91
CA GLU A 91 9.93 -7.42 8.98
C GLU A 91 10.69 -6.13 8.62
N THR A 92 10.93 -5.91 7.32
CA THR A 92 11.73 -4.79 6.82
C THR A 92 10.88 -3.65 6.26
N GLU A 93 11.48 -2.46 6.14
CA GLU A 93 10.78 -1.33 5.56
C GLU A 93 10.55 -1.54 4.06
N LEU A 94 9.28 -1.51 3.64
CA LEU A 94 8.87 -1.72 2.26
C LEU A 94 9.41 -0.65 1.29
N TYR A 95 9.71 0.55 1.78
CA TYR A 95 10.12 1.69 0.97
C TYR A 95 11.47 2.22 1.42
N VAL A 96 12.41 2.26 0.49
CA VAL A 96 13.76 2.80 0.69
C VAL A 96 13.87 4.14 -0.06
N PRO A 97 14.25 5.24 0.61
CA PRO A 97 14.49 6.52 -0.06
C PRO A 97 15.79 6.45 -0.88
N LEU A 98 15.75 6.97 -2.10
CA LEU A 98 16.91 7.06 -3.00
C LEU A 98 16.80 8.31 -3.87
N ALA A 99 17.93 8.98 -4.11
CA ALA A 99 17.98 10.15 -4.99
C ALA A 99 17.48 9.82 -6.40
N ILE A 100 16.78 10.76 -7.05
CA ILE A 100 16.23 10.56 -8.40
C ILE A 100 17.30 10.16 -9.42
N SER A 101 18.47 10.80 -9.39
CA SER A 101 19.58 10.48 -10.28
C SER A 101 19.99 9.00 -10.20
N GLU A 102 20.14 8.49 -8.98
CA GLU A 102 20.51 7.10 -8.69
C GLU A 102 19.38 6.13 -9.01
N SER A 103 18.15 6.51 -8.68
CA SER A 103 16.93 5.74 -8.99
C SER A 103 16.77 5.50 -10.49
N ILE A 104 17.06 6.52 -11.30
CA ILE A 104 17.01 6.40 -12.76
C ILE A 104 18.08 5.46 -13.29
N GLU A 105 19.26 5.44 -12.68
CA GLU A 105 20.27 4.44 -13.02
C GLU A 105 19.85 3.04 -12.61
N LEU A 106 19.25 2.89 -11.44
CA LEU A 106 18.69 1.63 -10.95
C LEU A 106 17.66 1.07 -11.94
N PHE A 107 16.70 1.89 -12.35
CA PHE A 107 15.66 1.49 -13.32
C PHE A 107 16.23 1.09 -14.69
N LYS A 108 17.37 1.65 -15.10
CA LYS A 108 18.04 1.28 -16.34
C LYS A 108 18.83 -0.01 -16.24
N LYS A 109 19.44 -0.27 -15.09
CA LYS A 109 20.25 -1.48 -14.83
C LYS A 109 19.36 -2.69 -14.52
N ASP A 110 18.13 -2.46 -14.08
CA ASP A 110 17.14 -3.48 -13.76
C ASP A 110 16.64 -4.21 -15.02
N LYS A 111 17.11 -5.45 -15.19
CA LYS A 111 16.65 -6.36 -16.26
C LYS A 111 15.47 -7.21 -15.83
N ASP A 112 15.28 -7.38 -14.54
CA ASP A 112 14.31 -8.31 -13.97
C ASP A 112 12.97 -7.64 -13.68
N SER A 113 12.86 -6.32 -13.81
CA SER A 113 11.62 -5.56 -13.59
C SER A 113 11.16 -5.65 -12.13
N ASN A 114 12.06 -5.31 -11.21
CA ASN A 114 11.85 -5.44 -9.77
C ASN A 114 11.45 -4.12 -9.10
N TYR A 115 11.93 -2.98 -9.60
CA TYR A 115 11.85 -1.71 -8.87
C TYR A 115 10.69 -0.80 -9.31
N LEU A 116 9.94 -0.36 -8.32
CA LEU A 116 8.81 0.58 -8.45
C LEU A 116 9.02 1.73 -7.47
N SER A 117 8.73 2.95 -7.89
CA SER A 117 8.69 4.11 -7.00
C SER A 117 7.27 4.61 -6.84
N GLU A 118 6.82 4.71 -5.59
CA GLU A 118 5.50 5.20 -5.20
C GLU A 118 5.54 5.77 -3.78
N ARG A 119 4.50 6.51 -3.37
CA ARG A 119 4.40 7.26 -2.10
C ARG A 119 5.37 8.44 -1.97
N ASN A 120 5.53 9.14 -3.08
CA ASN A 120 6.39 10.31 -3.25
C ASN A 120 5.67 11.62 -2.91
N SER A 121 4.76 11.62 -1.93
CA SER A 121 4.09 12.85 -1.46
C SER A 121 5.10 13.87 -0.95
N ASP A 122 6.08 13.40 -0.19
CA ASP A 122 7.09 14.24 0.47
C ASP A 122 7.96 14.93 -0.60
N PHE A 123 8.36 14.18 -1.63
CA PHE A 123 9.04 14.71 -2.82
C PHE A 123 8.24 15.82 -3.51
N LEU A 124 6.91 15.65 -3.67
CA LEU A 124 6.06 16.68 -4.30
C LEU A 124 5.98 17.96 -3.45
N GLU A 125 6.01 17.83 -2.13
CA GLU A 125 6.01 18.96 -1.20
C GLU A 125 7.35 19.69 -1.22
N ASP A 126 8.46 18.97 -1.12
CA ASP A 126 9.82 19.52 -1.07
C ASP A 126 10.21 20.23 -2.37
N THR A 127 9.80 19.69 -3.52
CA THR A 127 10.06 20.29 -4.84
C THR A 127 9.09 21.40 -5.22
N GLY A 128 7.99 21.57 -4.48
CA GLY A 128 6.91 22.49 -4.81
C GLY A 128 6.02 22.07 -5.99
N LEU A 129 6.27 20.91 -6.61
CA LEU A 129 5.47 20.35 -7.70
C LEU A 129 4.01 20.11 -7.29
N ILE A 130 3.77 19.90 -5.99
CA ILE A 130 2.44 19.78 -5.38
C ILE A 130 1.47 20.91 -5.78
N LYS A 131 1.99 22.11 -6.10
CA LYS A 131 1.17 23.25 -6.56
C LYS A 131 0.46 22.96 -7.87
N HIS A 132 1.11 22.26 -8.80
CA HIS A 132 0.51 21.87 -10.09
C HIS A 132 -0.60 20.83 -9.91
N TYR A 133 -0.47 19.94 -8.93
CA TYR A 133 -1.53 19.00 -8.57
C TYR A 133 -2.74 19.74 -7.99
N ARG A 134 -2.51 20.63 -7.01
CA ARG A 134 -3.58 21.39 -6.33
C ARG A 134 -4.34 22.33 -7.27
N HIS A 135 -3.68 22.87 -8.28
CA HIS A 135 -4.36 23.70 -9.30
C HIS A 135 -5.47 22.93 -10.02
N ASN A 136 -5.26 21.63 -10.26
CA ASN A 136 -6.18 20.75 -10.99
C ASN A 136 -7.29 20.13 -10.11
N ASP A 137 -7.17 20.24 -8.79
CA ASP A 137 -8.16 19.69 -7.87
C ASP A 137 -9.55 20.24 -8.09
N MET A 138 -9.70 21.49 -8.52
CA MET A 138 -11.02 22.08 -8.68
C MET A 138 -11.91 21.26 -9.61
N PHE A 139 -11.31 20.63 -10.63
CA PHE A 139 -12.00 19.78 -11.59
C PHE A 139 -12.18 18.34 -11.09
N LEU A 140 -11.12 17.74 -10.52
CA LEU A 140 -11.11 16.31 -10.16
C LEU A 140 -11.73 16.01 -8.79
N ARG A 141 -11.72 16.97 -7.86
CA ARG A 141 -12.14 16.72 -6.48
C ARG A 141 -13.66 16.58 -6.38
N PRO A 142 -14.16 15.53 -5.70
CA PRO A 142 -15.57 15.43 -5.36
C PRO A 142 -15.96 16.52 -4.35
N SER A 143 -17.26 16.80 -4.25
CA SER A 143 -17.79 17.65 -3.18
C SER A 143 -17.51 17.06 -1.79
N MET A 144 -17.35 17.93 -0.79
CA MET A 144 -17.11 17.54 0.62
C MET A 144 -15.87 16.65 0.84
N VAL A 145 -14.78 16.97 0.14
CA VAL A 145 -13.47 16.32 0.32
C VAL A 145 -12.92 16.56 1.74
N SER A 146 -12.40 15.50 2.36
CA SER A 146 -11.75 15.53 3.67
C SER A 146 -10.22 15.39 3.55
N SER A 147 -9.75 14.60 2.59
CA SER A 147 -8.33 14.34 2.38
C SER A 147 -8.04 14.15 0.90
N CYS A 148 -7.00 14.82 0.44
CA CYS A 148 -6.44 14.67 -0.90
C CYS A 148 -5.05 14.05 -0.77
N MET A 149 -4.78 13.02 -1.55
CA MET A 149 -3.49 12.33 -1.59
C MET A 149 -2.98 12.39 -3.03
N TYR A 150 -1.77 12.90 -3.18
CA TYR A 150 -1.10 13.01 -4.48
C TYR A 150 0.16 12.18 -4.45
N ASP A 151 0.45 11.57 -5.59
CA ASP A 151 1.64 10.77 -5.75
C ASP A 151 2.14 10.87 -7.19
N ILE A 152 3.44 10.67 -7.35
CA ILE A 152 4.07 10.49 -8.65
C ILE A 152 4.76 9.15 -8.68
N ILE A 153 4.46 8.36 -9.70
CA ILE A 153 4.88 6.97 -9.79
C ILE A 153 5.84 6.82 -10.97
N PHE A 154 6.97 6.18 -10.69
CA PHE A 154 7.97 5.80 -11.68
C PHE A 154 8.26 4.31 -11.55
N ALA A 155 8.70 3.67 -12.63
CA ALA A 155 9.09 2.26 -12.56
C ALA A 155 10.12 1.90 -13.62
N SER A 156 10.82 0.79 -13.41
CA SER A 156 11.60 0.13 -14.47
C SER A 156 10.69 -0.36 -15.60
N LEU A 157 11.30 -0.68 -16.74
CA LEU A 157 10.59 -1.27 -17.88
C LEU A 157 9.92 -2.59 -17.49
N ASN A 158 8.68 -2.82 -17.94
CA ASN A 158 7.89 -4.04 -17.71
C ASN A 158 7.57 -4.37 -16.25
N VAL A 159 7.84 -3.47 -15.30
CA VAL A 159 7.39 -3.65 -13.92
C VAL A 159 5.88 -3.72 -13.88
N GLU A 160 5.37 -4.58 -13.02
CA GLU A 160 3.95 -4.80 -12.77
C GLU A 160 3.70 -4.42 -11.31
N THR A 161 2.73 -3.55 -11.02
CA THR A 161 2.40 -3.28 -9.62
C THR A 161 1.73 -4.50 -9.00
N PRO A 162 1.85 -4.72 -7.67
CA PRO A 162 1.03 -5.70 -6.98
C PRO A 162 -0.46 -5.49 -7.30
N LEU A 163 -1.20 -6.59 -7.36
CA LEU A 163 -2.65 -6.53 -7.53
C LEU A 163 -3.27 -6.00 -6.25
N ARG A 164 -3.96 -4.86 -6.33
CA ARG A 164 -4.53 -4.18 -5.17
C ARG A 164 -5.82 -3.47 -5.49
N TYR A 165 -6.58 -3.13 -4.46
CA TYR A 165 -7.71 -2.21 -4.59
C TYR A 165 -7.53 -1.00 -3.67
N GLU A 166 -8.21 0.08 -4.02
CA GLU A 166 -8.21 1.31 -3.24
C GLU A 166 -9.53 1.49 -2.52
N VAL A 167 -9.47 2.03 -1.29
CA VAL A 167 -10.65 2.37 -0.50
C VAL A 167 -11.05 3.84 -0.63
N ASN A 168 -10.22 4.66 -1.29
CA ASN A 168 -10.53 6.07 -1.50
C ASN A 168 -11.70 6.20 -2.49
N TYR A 169 -12.51 7.21 -2.26
CA TYR A 169 -13.75 7.44 -3.01
C TYR A 169 -13.52 7.63 -4.51
N ARG A 170 -12.49 8.40 -4.86
CA ARG A 170 -12.03 8.62 -6.23
C ARG A 170 -10.54 8.32 -6.33
N ASN A 171 -10.14 7.59 -7.35
CA ASN A 171 -8.73 7.36 -7.68
C ASN A 171 -8.54 7.65 -9.16
N TYR A 172 -7.71 8.63 -9.47
CA TYR A 172 -7.34 8.99 -10.83
C TYR A 172 -5.86 8.71 -11.07
N PHE A 173 -5.55 8.20 -12.26
CA PHE A 173 -4.18 7.96 -12.71
C PHE A 173 -4.02 8.62 -14.08
N LEU A 174 -3.22 9.68 -14.14
CA LEU A 174 -2.88 10.41 -15.35
C LEU A 174 -1.51 9.98 -15.83
N VAL A 175 -1.40 9.57 -17.08
CA VAL A 175 -0.10 9.28 -17.69
C VAL A 175 0.49 10.59 -18.22
N THR A 176 1.63 11.00 -17.67
CA THR A 176 2.35 12.19 -18.13
C THR A 176 3.44 11.88 -19.15
N HIS A 177 4.03 10.69 -19.09
CA HIS A 177 5.02 10.24 -20.05
C HIS A 177 5.05 8.71 -20.11
N GLY A 178 5.35 8.15 -21.27
CA GLY A 178 5.47 6.70 -21.45
C GLY A 178 4.16 6.02 -21.90
N LYS A 179 3.98 4.76 -21.51
CA LYS A 179 2.80 3.95 -21.85
C LYS A 179 2.57 2.92 -20.75
N VAL A 180 1.33 2.81 -20.29
CA VAL A 180 0.93 1.84 -19.25
C VAL A 180 -0.25 1.02 -19.69
N ILE A 181 -0.34 -0.19 -19.16
CA ILE A 181 -1.48 -1.08 -19.34
C ILE A 181 -1.99 -1.41 -17.95
N ILE A 182 -3.26 -1.10 -17.68
CA ILE A 182 -3.89 -1.30 -16.39
C ILE A 182 -4.89 -2.43 -16.54
N ARG A 183 -4.64 -3.54 -15.84
CA ARG A 183 -5.58 -4.65 -15.76
C ARG A 183 -6.50 -4.42 -14.57
N VAL A 184 -7.81 -4.41 -14.81
CA VAL A 184 -8.84 -4.16 -13.78
C VAL A 184 -9.75 -5.37 -13.59
N PHE A 185 -10.22 -5.58 -12.36
CA PHE A 185 -11.21 -6.60 -12.00
C PHE A 185 -12.32 -5.99 -11.13
N PRO A 186 -13.56 -6.48 -11.28
CA PRO A 186 -14.69 -5.97 -10.52
C PRO A 186 -14.58 -6.37 -9.05
N PRO A 187 -15.18 -5.62 -8.11
CA PRO A 187 -15.09 -5.89 -6.67
C PRO A 187 -15.50 -7.31 -6.26
N LYS A 188 -16.47 -7.94 -6.94
CA LYS A 188 -16.90 -9.34 -6.72
C LYS A 188 -15.79 -10.37 -6.90
N SER A 189 -14.72 -10.04 -7.62
CA SER A 189 -13.55 -10.91 -7.82
C SER A 189 -12.77 -11.21 -6.53
N ILE A 190 -12.98 -10.43 -5.46
CA ILE A 190 -12.32 -10.60 -4.16
C ILE A 190 -12.32 -12.04 -3.62
N LYS A 191 -13.37 -12.81 -3.92
CA LYS A 191 -13.51 -14.22 -3.49
C LYS A 191 -12.42 -15.15 -4.02
N TYR A 192 -11.81 -14.79 -5.14
CA TYR A 192 -10.81 -15.61 -5.85
C TYR A 192 -9.41 -14.98 -5.84
N LEU A 193 -9.27 -13.80 -5.23
CA LEU A 193 -8.03 -13.02 -5.22
C LEU A 193 -7.25 -13.13 -3.90
N TYR A 194 -7.71 -13.93 -2.93
CA TYR A 194 -6.95 -14.19 -1.69
C TYR A 194 -6.49 -12.87 -1.02
N ALA A 195 -7.44 -11.94 -0.81
CA ALA A 195 -7.12 -10.60 -0.35
C ALA A 195 -6.39 -10.58 1.00
N THR A 196 -5.26 -9.88 1.05
CA THR A 196 -4.50 -9.61 2.27
C THR A 196 -4.50 -8.10 2.54
N ILE A 197 -4.63 -7.73 3.81
CA ILE A 197 -4.69 -6.32 4.21
C ILE A 197 -3.47 -6.01 5.06
N ASP A 198 -2.59 -5.18 4.53
CA ASP A 198 -1.48 -4.61 5.27
C ASP A 198 -1.92 -3.27 5.86
N TYR A 199 -2.25 -3.24 7.16
CA TYR A 199 -2.64 -1.99 7.80
C TYR A 199 -1.45 -1.09 8.18
N ASP A 200 -0.21 -1.58 8.24
CA ASP A 200 0.95 -0.71 8.51
C ASP A 200 1.16 0.24 7.33
N ASN A 201 1.23 -0.34 6.13
CA ASN A 201 1.31 0.42 4.89
C ASN A 201 -0.06 0.91 4.40
N PHE A 202 -1.17 0.37 4.91
CA PHE A 202 -2.53 0.64 4.41
C PHE A 202 -2.73 0.24 2.95
N GLU A 203 -2.23 -0.95 2.59
CA GLU A 203 -2.40 -1.56 1.27
C GLU A 203 -3.37 -2.74 1.35
N PHE A 204 -4.29 -2.81 0.37
CA PHE A 204 -5.22 -3.92 0.24
C PHE A 204 -4.84 -4.72 -1.00
N ILE A 205 -4.02 -5.74 -0.79
CA ILE A 205 -3.28 -6.43 -1.84
C ILE A 205 -3.77 -7.87 -2.03
N SER A 206 -3.30 -8.49 -3.10
CA SER A 206 -3.48 -9.89 -3.42
C SER A 206 -2.10 -10.48 -3.73
N PRO A 207 -1.79 -11.69 -3.24
CA PRO A 207 -0.55 -12.39 -3.60
C PRO A 207 -0.56 -12.89 -5.05
N VAL A 208 -1.71 -12.85 -5.74
CA VAL A 208 -1.84 -13.33 -7.11
C VAL A 208 -1.25 -12.29 -8.06
N ASN A 209 -0.29 -12.69 -8.90
CA ASN A 209 0.15 -11.84 -10.00
C ASN A 209 -0.79 -12.05 -11.21
N PRO A 210 -1.57 -11.04 -11.63
CA PRO A 210 -2.54 -11.20 -12.71
C PRO A 210 -1.89 -11.26 -14.10
N TRP A 211 -0.63 -10.87 -14.25
CA TRP A 211 0.11 -10.91 -15.51
C TRP A 211 0.87 -12.22 -15.70
N ASN A 212 1.32 -12.81 -14.60
CA ASN A 212 1.97 -14.11 -14.57
C ASN A 212 1.43 -14.96 -13.39
N VAL A 213 0.29 -15.59 -13.61
CA VAL A 213 -0.47 -16.30 -12.57
C VAL A 213 0.28 -17.53 -12.09
N GLN A 214 0.50 -17.63 -10.79
CA GLN A 214 1.13 -18.78 -10.17
C GLN A 214 0.24 -20.04 -10.26
N SER A 215 0.86 -21.22 -10.37
CA SER A 215 0.16 -22.50 -10.61
C SER A 215 -0.92 -22.80 -9.57
N HIS A 216 -0.68 -22.47 -8.31
CA HIS A 216 -1.60 -22.73 -7.19
C HIS A 216 -2.86 -21.83 -7.21
N TYR A 217 -2.80 -20.64 -7.83
CA TYR A 217 -3.95 -19.73 -7.95
C TYR A 217 -4.68 -19.87 -9.29
N ARG A 218 -4.12 -20.65 -10.24
CA ARG A 218 -4.60 -20.73 -11.63
C ARG A 218 -6.07 -21.12 -11.73
N ALA A 219 -6.50 -22.15 -10.99
CA ALA A 219 -7.86 -22.69 -11.08
C ALA A 219 -8.95 -21.68 -10.68
N ASP A 220 -8.66 -20.82 -9.71
CA ASP A 220 -9.59 -19.77 -9.29
C ASP A 220 -9.47 -18.51 -10.15
N PHE A 221 -8.27 -18.19 -10.59
CA PHE A 221 -8.02 -17.06 -11.47
C PHE A 221 -8.67 -17.25 -12.85
N ASP A 222 -8.68 -18.46 -13.41
CA ASP A 222 -9.30 -18.74 -14.70
C ASP A 222 -10.83 -18.53 -14.69
N LYS A 223 -11.47 -18.47 -13.51
CA LYS A 223 -12.89 -18.12 -13.34
C LYS A 223 -13.14 -16.62 -13.41
N LEU A 224 -12.10 -15.80 -13.28
CA LEU A 224 -12.19 -14.35 -13.28
C LEU A 224 -12.25 -13.78 -14.69
N ARG A 225 -12.94 -12.67 -14.83
CA ARG A 225 -12.90 -11.84 -16.04
C ARG A 225 -12.22 -10.52 -15.69
N SER A 226 -11.30 -10.10 -16.55
CA SER A 226 -10.54 -8.85 -16.42
C SER A 226 -10.69 -8.00 -17.67
N MET A 227 -10.40 -6.72 -17.55
CA MET A 227 -10.24 -5.81 -18.68
C MET A 227 -8.88 -5.13 -18.63
N ASP A 228 -8.30 -4.91 -19.80
CA ASP A 228 -7.02 -4.22 -19.94
C ASP A 228 -7.25 -2.84 -20.57
N ILE A 229 -6.87 -1.79 -19.83
CA ILE A 229 -6.93 -0.41 -20.25
C ILE A 229 -5.53 0.04 -20.64
N THR A 230 -5.33 0.42 -21.90
CA THR A 230 -4.05 0.98 -22.34
C THR A 230 -4.12 2.50 -22.29
N LEU A 231 -3.19 3.13 -21.57
CA LEU A 231 -3.11 4.58 -21.47
C LEU A 231 -1.82 5.12 -22.08
N ILE A 232 -1.96 6.21 -22.82
CA ILE A 232 -0.87 7.02 -23.39
C ILE A 232 -0.81 8.42 -22.72
N PRO A 233 0.26 9.20 -22.94
CA PRO A 233 0.40 10.51 -22.30
C PRO A 233 -0.79 11.43 -22.58
N GLY A 234 -1.31 12.09 -21.54
CA GLY A 234 -2.51 12.94 -21.60
C GLY A 234 -3.81 12.20 -21.34
N GLN A 235 -3.82 10.87 -21.33
CA GLN A 235 -4.97 10.08 -20.89
C GLN A 235 -4.95 9.84 -19.39
N MET A 236 -6.15 9.88 -18.81
CA MET A 236 -6.41 9.62 -17.41
C MET A 236 -7.43 8.49 -17.28
N VAL A 237 -7.25 7.63 -16.29
CA VAL A 237 -8.28 6.67 -15.86
C VAL A 237 -8.75 7.00 -14.46
N HIS A 238 -10.06 6.93 -14.24
CA HIS A 238 -10.70 6.85 -12.94
C HIS A 238 -10.95 5.39 -12.58
N ILE A 239 -10.45 4.95 -11.44
CA ILE A 239 -10.72 3.62 -10.87
C ILE A 239 -11.55 3.82 -9.58
N PRO A 240 -12.79 3.32 -9.53
CA PRO A 240 -13.65 3.44 -8.36
C PRO A 240 -13.10 2.69 -7.14
N ALA A 241 -13.60 3.03 -5.96
CA ALA A 241 -13.30 2.28 -4.74
C ALA A 241 -13.64 0.78 -4.89
N TYR A 242 -12.82 -0.08 -4.27
CA TYR A 242 -12.94 -1.54 -4.24
C TYR A 242 -12.74 -2.28 -5.57
N TRP A 243 -12.48 -1.56 -6.67
CA TRP A 243 -12.02 -2.19 -7.89
C TRP A 243 -10.57 -2.60 -7.75
N TRP A 244 -10.28 -3.83 -8.16
CA TRP A 244 -8.93 -4.35 -8.17
C TRP A 244 -8.23 -3.92 -9.44
N TYR A 245 -6.96 -3.54 -9.32
CA TYR A 245 -6.16 -3.20 -10.47
C TYR A 245 -4.69 -3.56 -10.27
N SER A 246 -4.00 -3.77 -11.39
CA SER A 246 -2.55 -3.85 -11.46
C SER A 246 -2.08 -3.10 -12.70
N ILE A 247 -1.00 -2.33 -12.56
CA ILE A 247 -0.46 -1.47 -13.60
C ILE A 247 0.84 -2.08 -14.12
N ARG A 248 0.92 -2.30 -15.43
CA ARG A 248 2.14 -2.71 -16.13
C ARG A 248 2.75 -1.53 -16.89
N PHE A 249 4.03 -1.28 -16.65
CA PHE A 249 4.79 -0.20 -17.28
C PHE A 249 5.40 -0.67 -18.60
N ALA A 250 4.67 -0.45 -19.71
CA ALA A 250 5.04 -0.99 -21.02
C ALA A 250 6.22 -0.26 -21.71
N LYS A 251 6.55 0.96 -21.28
CA LYS A 251 7.66 1.76 -21.83
C LYS A 251 8.61 2.21 -20.71
N SER A 252 9.89 2.35 -21.02
CA SER A 252 10.86 2.92 -20.09
C SER A 252 10.59 4.41 -19.85
N ASN A 253 11.09 4.93 -18.72
CA ASN A 253 10.94 6.33 -18.33
C ASN A 253 9.47 6.76 -18.22
N THR A 254 8.57 5.86 -17.84
CA THR A 254 7.16 6.18 -17.70
C THR A 254 6.92 6.93 -16.39
N SER A 255 6.04 7.93 -16.43
CA SER A 255 5.60 8.67 -15.25
C SER A 255 4.07 8.77 -15.19
N ILE A 256 3.53 8.49 -14.01
CA ILE A 256 2.09 8.56 -13.72
C ILE A 256 1.88 9.52 -12.56
N CYS A 257 0.96 10.47 -12.72
CA CYS A 257 0.45 11.29 -11.63
C CYS A 257 -0.80 10.61 -11.05
N SER A 258 -0.81 10.36 -9.75
CA SER A 258 -1.97 9.79 -9.05
C SER A 258 -2.67 10.86 -8.20
N PHE A 259 -4.00 10.87 -8.28
CA PHE A 259 -4.88 11.73 -7.48
C PHE A 259 -5.89 10.86 -6.77
N LYS A 260 -5.84 10.82 -5.44
CA LYS A 260 -6.76 10.02 -4.63
C LYS A 260 -7.50 10.94 -3.65
N TYR A 261 -8.82 10.79 -3.60
CA TYR A 261 -9.68 11.67 -2.80
C TYR A 261 -10.55 10.88 -1.86
N LYS A 262 -10.63 11.35 -0.61
CA LYS A 262 -11.59 10.90 0.40
C LYS A 262 -12.56 12.03 0.72
N THR A 263 -13.83 11.71 0.86
CA THR A 263 -14.84 12.62 1.43
C THR A 263 -14.99 12.37 2.93
N TYR A 264 -15.61 13.29 3.66
CA TYR A 264 -15.90 13.09 5.09
C TYR A 264 -16.69 11.79 5.32
N MET A 265 -17.73 11.56 4.52
CA MET A 265 -18.57 10.37 4.63
C MET A 265 -17.83 9.09 4.18
N SER A 266 -16.98 9.17 3.16
CA SER A 266 -16.10 8.05 2.80
C SER A 266 -15.12 7.71 3.93
N THR A 267 -14.58 8.73 4.62
CA THR A 267 -13.67 8.55 5.76
C THR A 267 -14.38 7.83 6.92
N LEU A 268 -15.64 8.21 7.20
CA LEU A 268 -16.47 7.52 8.18
C LEU A 268 -16.75 6.06 7.77
N ALA A 269 -17.02 5.81 6.50
CA ALA A 269 -17.27 4.45 5.98
C ALA A 269 -16.04 3.53 6.13
N ILE A 270 -14.82 4.05 6.01
CA ILE A 270 -13.57 3.27 6.16
C ILE A 270 -12.96 3.38 7.57
N SER A 271 -13.69 3.93 8.53
CA SER A 271 -13.18 4.24 9.88
C SER A 271 -12.67 3.02 10.63
N ASN A 272 -13.29 1.85 10.41
CA ASN A 272 -12.81 0.56 10.93
C ASN A 272 -11.37 0.26 10.50
N HIS A 273 -11.06 0.43 9.21
CA HIS A 273 -9.71 0.20 8.67
C HIS A 273 -8.72 1.26 9.17
N LEU A 274 -9.16 2.51 9.31
CA LEU A 274 -8.32 3.57 9.86
C LEU A 274 -7.98 3.29 11.33
N PHE A 275 -8.95 2.80 12.11
CA PHE A 275 -8.72 2.43 13.50
C PHE A 275 -7.74 1.27 13.63
N LEU A 276 -7.91 0.21 12.85
CA LEU A 276 -6.97 -0.93 12.82
C LEU A 276 -5.56 -0.49 12.42
N ARG A 277 -5.43 0.39 11.43
CA ARG A 277 -4.15 1.01 11.07
C ARG A 277 -3.51 1.76 12.22
N LEU A 278 -4.28 2.53 12.99
CA LEU A 278 -3.75 3.25 14.15
C LEU A 278 -3.23 2.29 15.21
N LEU A 279 -3.98 1.22 15.50
CA LEU A 279 -3.56 0.19 16.45
C LEU A 279 -2.29 -0.54 16.00
N GLN A 280 -2.23 -0.96 14.72
CA GLN A 280 -1.07 -1.67 14.19
C GLN A 280 0.18 -0.78 14.24
N ARG A 281 0.09 0.48 13.81
CA ARG A 281 1.22 1.43 13.88
C ARG A 281 1.76 1.66 15.29
N GLN A 282 0.91 1.55 16.32
CA GLN A 282 1.37 1.66 17.72
C GLN A 282 2.08 0.41 18.21
N ASN A 283 1.82 -0.76 17.60
CA ASN A 283 2.31 -2.04 18.08
C ASN A 283 3.47 -2.61 17.25
N THR A 284 3.64 -2.18 16.00
CA THR A 284 4.72 -2.66 15.12
C THR A 284 6.09 -2.14 15.59
N LYS A 285 7.01 -3.06 15.87
CA LYS A 285 8.43 -2.76 16.12
C LYS A 285 9.24 -3.14 14.89
N ARG A 286 9.90 -2.16 14.25
CA ARG A 286 10.74 -2.40 13.07
C ARG A 286 12.15 -2.82 13.48
N VAL A 287 12.66 -3.87 12.86
CA VAL A 287 14.04 -4.32 13.07
C VAL A 287 14.94 -3.55 12.11
N ILE A 288 15.60 -2.50 12.61
CA ILE A 288 16.47 -1.63 11.78
C ILE A 288 17.81 -2.33 11.47
N ALA A 289 18.22 -3.30 12.30
CA ALA A 289 19.45 -4.06 12.10
C ALA A 289 19.29 -5.51 12.58
N LYS A 290 19.87 -6.45 11.84
CA LYS A 290 19.93 -7.86 12.19
C LYS A 290 20.62 -8.00 13.55
N LYS A 291 19.96 -8.64 14.51
CA LYS A 291 20.56 -8.91 15.82
C LYS A 291 21.73 -9.88 15.64
N MET A 292 22.84 -9.64 16.34
CA MET A 292 23.98 -10.54 16.33
C MET A 292 23.59 -11.87 16.98
N ASP A 293 23.70 -12.97 16.25
CA ASP A 293 23.50 -14.31 16.79
C ASP A 293 24.69 -14.67 17.70
N ILE A 294 24.52 -14.49 19.00
CA ILE A 294 25.50 -14.99 19.98
C ILE A 294 25.23 -16.48 20.17
N ASN A 295 25.97 -17.31 19.46
CA ASN A 295 26.00 -18.76 19.70
C ASN A 295 26.65 -19.02 21.08
N MET A 296 25.84 -19.20 22.12
CA MET A 296 26.32 -19.52 23.48
C MET A 296 26.83 -20.97 23.65
N ASN A 297 27.12 -21.68 22.56
CA ASN A 297 27.60 -23.06 22.60
C ASN A 297 29.01 -23.16 22.01
N LYS A 298 30.00 -22.75 22.82
CA LYS A 298 31.39 -23.26 22.89
C LYS A 298 32.21 -22.28 23.72
N VAL A 299 32.16 -22.44 25.04
CA VAL A 299 33.27 -22.03 25.89
C VAL A 299 34.13 -23.28 26.02
N ASP A 300 35.15 -23.39 25.17
CA ASP A 300 36.19 -24.39 25.34
C ASP A 300 36.96 -24.03 26.60
N PHE A 301 36.82 -24.85 27.65
CA PHE A 301 37.64 -24.73 28.85
C PHE A 301 39.06 -25.17 28.51
N GLU A 302 39.93 -24.22 28.16
CA GLU A 302 41.37 -24.45 28.20
C GLU A 302 41.80 -24.60 29.67
N THR A 303 42.18 -25.83 30.04
CA THR A 303 42.84 -26.12 31.32
C THR A 303 44.19 -25.42 31.38
N ILE A 304 44.32 -24.43 32.26
CA ILE A 304 45.58 -23.76 32.59
C ILE A 304 46.47 -24.75 33.37
N PRO A 305 47.76 -24.93 33.02
CA PRO A 305 48.65 -25.80 33.77
C PRO A 305 48.99 -25.20 35.14
N MET A 306 48.87 -26.03 36.19
CA MET A 306 49.22 -25.73 37.58
C MET A 306 50.69 -25.32 37.68
N LEU A 307 50.96 -24.11 38.17
CA LEU A 307 52.26 -23.68 38.65
C LEU A 307 52.26 -23.71 40.19
N ASP A 308 53.22 -24.47 40.69
CA ASP A 308 53.51 -24.76 42.09
C ASP A 308 54.06 -23.51 42.81
N GLY A 309 53.58 -23.21 44.02
CA GLY A 309 54.07 -22.05 44.77
C GLY A 309 53.24 -21.65 45.99
N LYS A 310 53.66 -22.13 47.16
CA LYS A 310 53.19 -21.80 48.51
C LYS A 310 53.08 -20.28 48.77
N GLU A 311 51.95 -19.82 49.32
CA GLU A 311 51.82 -19.28 50.69
C GLU A 311 50.45 -18.60 50.95
N LYS A 312 49.68 -19.22 51.86
CA LYS A 312 48.77 -18.69 52.90
C LYS A 312 47.84 -17.48 52.61
N GLU A 313 46.55 -17.82 52.48
CA GLU A 313 45.43 -17.40 53.35
C GLU A 313 45.39 -15.97 53.92
N ASN A 314 44.46 -15.17 53.38
CA ASN A 314 43.19 -14.70 53.99
C ASN A 314 42.95 -13.20 53.66
N MET A 315 42.19 -12.89 52.61
CA MET A 315 40.71 -12.84 52.46
C MET A 315 40.10 -11.51 52.93
N GLY A 316 39.50 -10.80 51.97
CA GLY A 316 38.71 -9.60 52.21
C GLY A 316 38.31 -8.85 50.93
N ALA A 317 37.58 -9.49 50.00
CA ALA A 317 36.78 -8.78 49.00
C ALA A 317 35.63 -9.66 48.48
N GLU A 318 34.41 -9.30 48.89
CA GLU A 318 33.15 -9.88 48.41
C GLU A 318 32.95 -9.62 46.91
N VAL A 319 32.51 -10.64 46.17
CA VAL A 319 31.86 -10.45 44.87
C VAL A 319 30.47 -11.08 44.92
N LYS A 320 29.46 -10.20 44.89
CA LYS A 320 28.04 -10.57 44.78
C LYS A 320 27.75 -11.08 43.37
N ILE A 321 27.19 -12.28 43.28
CA ILE A 321 26.65 -12.85 42.04
C ILE A 321 25.15 -12.50 41.99
N ASN A 322 24.75 -11.68 41.00
CA ASN A 322 23.35 -11.45 40.69
C ASN A 322 22.86 -12.52 39.70
N ILE A 323 21.92 -13.35 40.15
CA ILE A 323 21.19 -14.31 39.31
C ILE A 323 19.99 -13.58 38.71
N VAL A 324 19.94 -13.43 37.38
CA VAL A 324 18.74 -12.98 36.67
C VAL A 324 17.99 -14.21 36.15
N ALA A 325 16.76 -14.38 36.62
CA ALA A 325 15.87 -15.47 36.24
C ALA A 325 15.45 -15.35 34.76
N ALA A 326 15.57 -16.46 34.03
CA ALA A 326 15.11 -16.58 32.65
C ALA A 326 13.57 -16.64 32.61
N SER A 327 12.92 -15.61 32.07
CA SER A 327 11.52 -15.67 31.65
C SER A 327 11.44 -16.30 30.26
N VAL A 328 11.01 -17.55 30.18
CA VAL A 328 10.70 -18.24 28.93
C VAL A 328 9.43 -17.62 28.33
N SER A 329 9.57 -16.89 27.22
CA SER A 329 8.43 -16.38 26.46
C SER A 329 7.92 -17.47 25.50
N VAL A 330 6.82 -18.12 25.87
CA VAL A 330 6.02 -18.95 24.97
C VAL A 330 5.20 -18.02 24.07
N PRO A 331 5.13 -18.25 22.74
CA PRO A 331 4.31 -17.41 21.85
C PRO A 331 2.81 -17.57 22.15
N PRO A 332 1.99 -16.50 22.02
CA PRO A 332 0.58 -16.58 22.33
C PRO A 332 -0.17 -17.36 21.23
N GLN A 333 -0.70 -18.53 21.57
CA GLN A 333 -1.71 -19.22 20.76
C GLN A 333 -3.09 -18.63 21.05
N VAL A 334 -3.75 -18.11 20.02
CA VAL A 334 -5.14 -17.64 20.10
C VAL A 334 -6.06 -18.84 19.94
N TYR A 335 -6.75 -19.23 21.00
CA TYR A 335 -7.81 -20.24 20.95
C TYR A 335 -9.16 -19.57 20.69
N VAL A 336 -9.85 -20.02 19.64
CA VAL A 336 -11.28 -19.77 19.44
C VAL A 336 -12.03 -20.83 20.25
N ALA A 337 -12.85 -20.39 21.21
CA ALA A 337 -13.69 -21.28 21.98
C ALA A 337 -14.85 -21.80 21.09
N THR A 338 -14.86 -23.09 20.80
CA THR A 338 -16.04 -23.82 20.34
C THR A 338 -16.31 -24.92 21.34
N ASN A 339 -17.50 -24.88 21.96
CA ASN A 339 -17.93 -25.84 22.97
C ASN A 339 -17.87 -27.27 22.41
N ASP A 340 -17.23 -28.15 23.20
CA ASP A 340 -17.57 -29.56 23.48
C ASP A 340 -18.06 -30.41 22.30
N THR A 341 -17.42 -31.49 21.84
CA THR A 341 -16.78 -32.59 22.57
C THR A 341 -15.97 -33.46 21.58
N GLU A 342 -15.00 -34.18 22.14
CA GLU A 342 -14.31 -35.38 21.61
C GLU A 342 -12.90 -35.22 21.02
N VAL A 343 -12.01 -35.93 21.71
CA VAL A 343 -10.56 -36.04 21.59
C VAL A 343 -10.22 -36.97 20.44
N THR A 344 -9.34 -36.54 19.53
CA THR A 344 -8.41 -37.48 18.87
C THR A 344 -7.18 -36.75 18.32
N LYS A 345 -6.00 -37.19 18.76
CA LYS A 345 -4.67 -36.80 18.26
C LYS A 345 -4.52 -37.21 16.80
N ILE A 346 -4.05 -36.31 15.93
CA ILE A 346 -3.26 -36.67 14.74
C ILE A 346 -2.16 -35.61 14.57
N GLU A 347 -0.91 -36.09 14.51
CA GLU A 347 0.31 -35.34 14.23
C GLU A 347 0.31 -34.80 12.80
N LEU A 348 0.74 -33.54 12.63
CA LEU A 348 1.60 -33.05 11.54
C LEU A 348 2.24 -31.72 11.95
#